data_AF-A0A945QWZ9-F1
#
_entry.id   AF-A0A945QWZ9-F1
#
_cell.length_a   1.000
_cell.length_b   1.000
_cell.length_c   1.000
_cell.angle_alpha   90.00
_cell.angle_beta   90.00
_cell.angle_gamma   90.00
#
_symmetry.space_group_name_H-M   'P 1'
#
loop_
_entity.id
_entity.type
_entity.pdbx_description
1 polymer ?
#
loop_
_entity_poly.entity_id
_entity_poly.type
_entity_poly.pdbx_seq_one_letter_code
_entity_poly.pdbx_strand_id
1 'polypeptide(L)' 'MTSEAMPLGIVVERRETDHPWETHIWTPVAVAPGAPENPQWKEVARGDG' A
#
# COMPACT_ATOMS: atom_id res chain seq x y z
N MET A 1 1.28 25.21 -21.22
CA MET A 1 0.58 24.33 -20.27
C MET A 1 1.54 24.00 -19.16
N THR A 2 1.21 24.36 -17.92
CA THR A 2 1.97 23.99 -16.72
C THR A 2 1.41 22.70 -16.16
N SER A 3 2.28 21.78 -15.76
CA SER A 3 1.93 20.51 -15.12
C SER A 3 2.47 20.52 -13.69
N GLU A 4 1.68 20.06 -12.74
CA GLU A 4 2.07 19.91 -11.33
C GLU A 4 2.06 18.42 -10.95
N ALA A 5 3.02 18.00 -10.12
CA ALA A 5 3.18 16.63 -9.69
C ALA A 5 3.65 16.55 -8.24
N MET A 6 3.26 15.48 -7.53
CA MET A 6 3.69 15.20 -6.16
C MET A 6 3.83 13.69 -5.94
N PRO A 7 4.70 13.25 -5.00
CA PRO A 7 4.86 11.84 -4.69
C PRO A 7 3.66 11.28 -3.93
N LEU A 8 3.29 10.05 -4.25
CA LEU A 8 2.19 9.30 -3.63
C LEU A 8 2.69 7.93 -3.19
N GLY A 9 2.25 7.50 -2.02
CA GLY A 9 2.37 6.12 -1.55
C GLY A 9 1.06 5.37 -1.71
N ILE A 10 1.12 4.04 -1.78
CA ILE A 10 -0.06 3.18 -1.81
C ILE A 10 -0.09 2.38 -0.51
N VAL A 11 -1.21 2.48 0.21
CA VAL A 11 -1.49 1.61 1.35
C VAL A 11 -2.14 0.35 0.80
N VAL A 12 -1.62 -0.80 1.21
CA VAL A 12 -2.17 -2.11 0.86
C VAL A 12 -2.64 -2.84 2.12
N GLU A 13 -3.78 -3.48 2.03
CA GLU A 13 -4.21 -4.48 2.98
C GLU A 13 -3.44 -5.78 2.71
N ARG A 14 -2.91 -6.39 3.76
CA ARG A 14 -2.31 -7.72 3.72
C ARG A 14 -3.24 -8.73 4.36
N ARG A 15 -3.75 -9.68 3.57
CA ARG A 15 -4.68 -10.72 4.03
C ARG A 15 -4.10 -12.11 3.84
N GLU A 16 -4.23 -12.98 4.83
CA GLU A 16 -3.87 -14.41 4.68
C GLU A 16 -4.76 -15.08 3.62
N THR A 17 -4.23 -16.09 2.94
CA THR A 17 -4.96 -16.83 1.91
C THR A 17 -4.56 -18.31 1.90
N ASP A 18 -5.47 -19.16 1.45
CA ASP A 18 -5.24 -20.61 1.26
C ASP A 18 -4.69 -20.94 -0.14
N HIS A 19 -4.17 -19.94 -0.86
CA HIS A 19 -3.64 -20.12 -2.21
C HIS A 19 -2.37 -21.01 -2.20
N PRO A 20 -2.22 -21.96 -3.14
CA PRO A 20 -1.16 -22.98 -3.05
C PRO A 20 0.28 -22.46 -3.16
N TRP A 21 0.47 -21.24 -3.66
CA TRP A 21 1.80 -20.69 -3.93
C TRP A 21 2.11 -19.40 -3.15
N GLU A 22 1.14 -18.84 -2.45
CA GLU A 22 1.25 -17.53 -1.81
C GLU A 22 0.57 -17.56 -0.45
N THR A 23 1.22 -17.02 0.57
CA THR A 23 0.65 -17.00 1.93
C THR A 23 -0.24 -15.78 2.18
N HIS A 24 -0.12 -14.74 1.35
CA HIS A 24 -0.85 -13.49 1.54
C HIS A 24 -1.23 -12.85 0.21
N ILE A 25 -2.40 -12.21 0.20
CA ILE A 25 -2.86 -11.31 -0.86
C ILE A 25 -2.63 -9.87 -0.41
N TRP A 26 -2.20 -9.02 -1.34
CA TRP A 26 -1.99 -7.60 -1.13
C TRP A 26 -2.95 -6.80 -1.99
N THR A 27 -3.83 -6.04 -1.36
CA THR A 27 -4.88 -5.27 -2.05
C THR A 27 -4.69 -3.78 -1.80
N PRO A 28 -4.59 -2.93 -2.82
CA PRO A 28 -4.58 -1.47 -2.63
C PRO A 28 -5.87 -1.00 -1.96
N VAL A 29 -5.75 -0.25 -0.86
CA VAL A 29 -6.91 0.25 -0.09
C VAL A 29 -6.93 1.76 0.09
N ALA A 30 -5.78 2.43 0.00
CA ALA A 30 -5.71 3.89 0.09
C ALA A 30 -4.47 4.47 -0.60
N VAL A 31 -4.49 5.79 -0.79
CA VAL A 31 -3.36 6.59 -1.27
C VAL A 31 -2.85 7.45 -0.11
N ALA A 32 -1.53 7.54 0.03
CA ALA A 32 -0.84 8.37 1.02
C ALA A 32 -0.09 9.53 0.32
N PRO A 33 -0.63 10.75 0.32
CA PRO A 33 0.05 11.93 -0.21
C PRO A 33 1.39 12.21 0.47
N GLY A 34 2.42 12.59 -0.29
CA GLY A 34 3.71 13.00 0.28
C GLY A 34 4.56 11.85 0.81
N ALA A 35 4.28 10.61 0.41
CA ALA A 35 5.11 9.46 0.77
C ALA A 35 6.54 9.62 0.25
N PRO A 36 7.56 9.11 0.97
CA PRO A 36 8.94 9.14 0.47
C PRO A 36 9.07 8.28 -0.80
N GLU A 37 10.00 8.65 -1.69
CA GLU A 37 10.21 7.94 -2.98
C GLU A 37 10.67 6.49 -2.81
N ASN A 38 11.33 6.16 -1.70
CA ASN A 38 11.76 4.79 -1.38
C ASN A 38 11.23 4.37 -0.01
N PRO A 39 9.92 4.11 0.10
CA PRO A 39 9.32 3.73 1.37
C PRO A 39 9.74 2.30 1.71
N GLN A 40 10.25 2.09 2.91
CA GLN A 40 10.27 0.75 3.52
C GLN A 40 8.84 0.36 3.87
N TRP A 41 8.52 -0.94 3.80
CA TRP A 41 7.24 -1.44 4.27
C TRP A 41 7.00 -1.03 5.71
N LYS A 42 5.88 -0.35 5.94
CA LYS A 42 5.47 0.14 7.25
C LYS A 42 4.01 -0.23 7.48
N GLU A 43 3.75 -0.94 8.58
CA GLU A 43 2.39 -1.19 9.03
C GLU A 43 1.73 0.16 9.39
N VAL A 44 0.62 0.46 8.72
CA VAL A 44 -0.13 1.72 8.92
C VAL A 44 -1.26 1.53 9.93
N ALA A 45 -1.88 0.35 9.93
CA ALA A 45 -2.90 -0.09 10.86
C ALA A 45 -2.95 -1.63 10.90
N ARG A 46 -3.59 -2.19 11.94
CA ARG A 46 -3.88 -3.63 12.08
C ARG A 46 -5.30 -3.80 12.65
N GLY A 47 -6.09 -4.65 12.01
CA GLY A 47 -7.48 -4.92 12.35
C GLY A 47 -8.29 -5.31 11.12
N ASP A 48 -9.59 -5.49 11.28
CA ASP A 48 -10.52 -5.88 10.21
C ASP A 48 -10.98 -4.67 9.38
N GLY A 49 -10.04 -3.93 8.77
CA GLY A 49 -10.32 -2.83 7.84
C GLY A 49 -10.69 -1.50 8.48
#